data_AF-A0A167C019-F1
#
_entry.id   AF-A0A167C019-F1
#
_cell.length_a   1.000
_cell.length_b   1.000
_cell.length_c   1.000
_cell.angle_alpha   90.00
_cell.angle_beta   90.00
_cell.angle_gamma   90.00
#
_symmetry.space_group_name_H-M   'P 1'
#
loop_
_entity.id
_entity.type
_entity.pdbx_description
1 polymer ?
#
loop_
_entity_poly.entity_id
_entity_poly.type
_entity_poly.pdbx_seq_one_letter_code
_entity_poly.pdbx_strand_id
1 'polypeptide(L)'
;MSFLLRKSTGSSLDLIIDHILDDVISHPKADFVTSVANLFSDSIKSSGNNLHSRTSEILSALLRSCKKHVNQSLVVVDVSSAVLVALLHHVRQETAHILYTESMTFVDSMLGEKELSDNQIILAQTVIRDLSGLRKGSRVSDWTPLFGKFLSILGRITEASSQQVLISTLTASVSLLQSANFESTTKYCSPLVQELYRLLGQEYFLSFCESMVEYNPTVFSNHLIVYVQRFIKEYRSDVSSVHLLLTKLESAGLVNRTSQPVPGKLFTAPDSAFSKSLEQKVQFPKLDSVNGLYDLFIALDIFAIAVIPTDKLSKSLPKLLERIILEVNESNIAWKKALVGKTLSLVNEPSVAAEMIDTIKESFSELSDSKIFLEGFLNLWRANKG
;
A
#
# COMPACT_ATOMS: atom_id res chain seq x y z
N MET A 1 6.22 29.28 -28.12
CA MET A 1 5.38 28.20 -28.71
C MET A 1 3.99 28.12 -28.10
N SER A 2 3.79 28.35 -26.80
CA SER A 2 2.45 28.23 -26.16
C SER A 2 1.37 29.11 -26.77
N PHE A 3 1.70 30.37 -27.11
CA PHE A 3 0.81 31.27 -27.83
C PHE A 3 0.36 30.71 -29.19
N LEU A 4 1.27 30.10 -29.95
CA LEU A 4 0.96 29.51 -31.26
C LEU A 4 0.06 28.29 -31.10
N LEU A 5 0.34 27.42 -30.11
CA LEU A 5 -0.51 26.27 -29.82
C LEU A 5 -1.96 26.69 -29.49
N ARG A 6 -2.14 27.79 -28.74
CA ARG A 6 -3.49 28.35 -28.47
C ARG A 6 -4.22 28.83 -29.72
N LYS A 7 -3.48 29.24 -30.76
CA LYS A 7 -4.03 29.73 -32.03
C LYS A 7 -4.35 28.62 -33.00
N SER A 8 -3.76 27.43 -32.85
CA SER A 8 -4.10 26.25 -33.62
C SER A 8 -5.48 25.70 -33.23
N THR A 9 -6.23 25.22 -34.22
CA THR A 9 -7.61 24.72 -34.04
C THR A 9 -7.86 23.47 -34.86
N GLY A 10 -8.78 22.61 -34.41
CA GLY A 10 -9.20 21.41 -35.15
C GLY A 10 -8.01 20.52 -35.54
N SER A 11 -8.00 20.04 -36.78
CA SER A 11 -6.99 19.11 -37.30
C SER A 11 -5.56 19.64 -37.20
N SER A 12 -5.35 20.95 -37.32
CA SER A 12 -4.01 21.55 -37.17
C SER A 12 -3.46 21.39 -35.76
N LEU A 13 -4.32 21.47 -34.74
CA LEU A 13 -3.93 21.24 -33.35
C LEU A 13 -3.58 19.78 -33.13
N ASP A 14 -4.44 18.86 -33.59
CA ASP A 14 -4.21 17.41 -33.47
C ASP A 14 -2.87 17.00 -34.14
N LEU A 15 -2.60 17.49 -35.36
CA LEU A 15 -1.34 17.22 -36.07
C LEU A 15 -0.10 17.73 -35.34
N ILE A 16 -0.16 18.93 -34.75
CA ILE A 16 0.95 19.48 -33.97
C ILE A 16 1.21 18.63 -32.72
N ILE A 17 0.15 18.23 -32.02
CA ILE A 17 0.27 17.42 -30.80
C ILE A 17 0.85 16.04 -31.12
N ASP A 18 0.31 15.37 -32.14
CA ASP A 18 0.81 14.07 -32.59
C ASP A 18 2.31 14.16 -32.94
N HIS A 19 2.73 15.19 -33.68
CA HIS A 19 4.14 15.37 -34.02
C HIS A 19 5.03 15.60 -32.79
N ILE A 20 4.56 16.40 -31.82
CA ILE A 20 5.30 16.61 -30.56
C ILE A 20 5.41 15.29 -29.78
N LEU A 21 4.36 14.47 -29.74
CA LEU A 21 4.43 13.18 -29.03
C LEU A 21 5.32 12.17 -29.76
N ASP A 22 5.31 12.12 -31.08
CA ASP A 22 6.24 11.30 -31.88
C ASP A 22 7.70 11.67 -31.59
N ASP A 23 8.00 12.97 -31.45
CA ASP A 23 9.32 13.45 -31.06
C ASP A 23 9.70 13.03 -29.64
N VAL A 24 8.75 13.10 -28.68
CA VAL A 24 8.97 12.66 -27.29
C VAL A 24 9.24 11.15 -27.24
N ILE A 25 8.52 10.36 -28.03
CA ILE A 25 8.72 8.91 -28.12
C ILE A 25 10.10 8.59 -28.70
N SER A 26 10.51 9.34 -29.72
CA SER A 26 11.82 9.20 -30.36
C SER A 26 12.97 9.66 -29.44
N HIS A 27 12.71 10.60 -28.54
CA HIS A 27 13.70 11.19 -27.63
C HIS A 27 13.19 11.29 -26.19
N PRO A 28 13.03 10.17 -25.46
CA PRO A 28 12.38 10.12 -24.15
C PRO A 28 13.29 10.63 -23.01
N LYS A 29 13.88 11.82 -23.18
CA LYS A 29 14.68 12.49 -22.16
C LYS A 29 13.75 13.22 -21.18
N ALA A 30 14.00 13.07 -19.89
CA ALA A 30 13.18 13.68 -18.83
C ALA A 30 13.01 15.20 -18.98
N ASP A 31 14.08 15.92 -19.35
CA ASP A 31 14.03 17.37 -19.58
C ASP A 31 13.13 17.74 -20.77
N PHE A 32 13.10 16.90 -21.80
CA PHE A 32 12.25 17.12 -22.97
C PHE A 32 10.78 16.87 -22.65
N VAL A 33 10.46 15.78 -21.95
CA VAL A 33 9.11 15.48 -21.44
C VAL A 33 8.61 16.64 -20.56
N THR A 34 9.45 17.13 -19.67
CA THR A 34 9.13 18.26 -18.78
C THR A 34 8.89 19.55 -19.58
N SER A 35 9.72 19.82 -20.59
CA SER A 35 9.58 21.00 -21.44
C SER A 35 8.29 20.96 -22.27
N VAL A 36 7.92 19.78 -22.79
CA VAL A 36 6.66 19.56 -23.50
C VAL A 36 5.46 19.71 -22.57
N ALA A 37 5.51 19.15 -21.36
CA ALA A 37 4.47 19.33 -20.36
C ALA A 37 4.30 20.81 -19.97
N ASN A 38 5.40 21.55 -19.81
CA ASN A 38 5.37 23.00 -19.56
C ASN A 38 4.73 23.74 -20.74
N LEU A 39 5.11 23.42 -21.98
CA LEU A 39 4.50 24.01 -23.18
C LEU A 39 2.97 23.84 -23.20
N PHE A 40 2.47 22.63 -22.95
CA PHE A 40 1.03 22.36 -22.91
C PHE A 40 0.35 23.05 -21.74
N SER A 41 0.90 22.93 -20.53
CA SER A 41 0.33 23.54 -19.34
C SER A 41 0.26 25.07 -19.48
N ASP A 42 1.31 25.71 -19.99
CA ASP A 42 1.33 27.16 -20.22
C ASP A 42 0.44 27.58 -21.37
N SER A 43 0.15 26.69 -22.33
CA SER A 43 -0.85 26.96 -23.37
C SER A 43 -2.27 26.96 -22.81
N ILE A 44 -2.51 26.22 -21.74
CA ILE A 44 -3.83 26.09 -21.11
C ILE A 44 -4.04 27.13 -19.98
N LYS A 45 -2.99 27.46 -19.20
CA LYS A 45 -3.07 28.43 -18.11
C LYS A 45 -3.41 29.84 -18.63
N SER A 46 -4.32 30.52 -17.93
CA SER A 46 -4.62 31.94 -18.13
C SER A 46 -4.12 32.77 -16.95
N SER A 47 -4.42 34.08 -16.94
CA SER A 47 -4.06 34.97 -15.84
C SER A 47 -4.74 34.58 -14.52
N GLY A 48 -4.03 34.82 -13.41
CA GLY A 48 -4.48 34.38 -12.09
C GLY A 48 -4.51 32.86 -11.97
N ASN A 49 -5.50 32.30 -11.27
CA ASN A 49 -5.70 30.85 -11.15
C ASN A 49 -6.76 30.32 -12.14
N ASN A 50 -6.97 31.04 -13.25
CA ASN A 50 -7.96 30.67 -14.26
C ASN A 50 -7.33 29.88 -15.40
N LEU A 51 -8.17 29.13 -16.09
CA LEU A 51 -7.84 28.41 -17.31
C LEU A 51 -8.29 29.20 -18.53
N HIS A 52 -7.60 29.02 -19.66
CA HIS A 52 -7.93 29.70 -20.91
C HIS A 52 -9.23 29.13 -21.51
N SER A 53 -9.95 29.91 -22.32
CA SER A 53 -11.17 29.44 -23.01
C SER A 53 -10.92 28.26 -23.96
N ARG A 54 -9.65 28.00 -24.31
CA ARG A 54 -9.21 26.91 -25.21
C ARG A 54 -8.85 25.62 -24.47
N THR A 55 -9.05 25.58 -23.16
CA THR A 55 -8.60 24.45 -22.31
C THR A 55 -9.22 23.13 -22.75
N SER A 56 -10.54 23.12 -22.98
CA SER A 56 -11.26 21.91 -23.42
C SER A 56 -10.64 21.33 -24.69
N GLU A 57 -10.45 22.17 -25.71
CA GLU A 57 -9.91 21.73 -26.99
C GLU A 57 -8.47 21.21 -26.89
N ILE A 58 -7.58 21.91 -26.16
CA ILE A 58 -6.18 21.52 -26.05
C ILE A 58 -6.02 20.27 -25.19
N LEU A 59 -6.69 20.20 -24.04
CA LEU A 59 -6.59 19.06 -23.14
C LEU A 59 -7.16 17.80 -23.79
N SER A 60 -8.33 17.90 -24.43
CA SER A 60 -8.96 16.74 -25.08
C SER A 60 -8.20 16.27 -26.32
N ALA A 61 -7.59 17.18 -27.08
CA ALA A 61 -6.68 16.81 -28.17
C ALA A 61 -5.42 16.11 -27.63
N LEU A 62 -4.81 16.63 -26.55
CA LEU A 62 -3.66 16.01 -25.90
C LEU A 62 -3.96 14.60 -25.41
N LEU A 63 -5.05 14.41 -24.64
CA LEU A 63 -5.40 13.09 -24.10
C LEU A 63 -5.74 12.08 -25.20
N ARG A 64 -6.44 12.51 -26.26
CA ARG A 64 -6.73 11.67 -27.43
C ARG A 64 -5.45 11.25 -28.14
N SER A 65 -4.51 12.16 -28.32
CA SER A 65 -3.21 11.87 -28.91
C SER A 65 -2.40 10.93 -28.01
N CYS A 66 -2.36 11.16 -26.69
CA CYS A 66 -1.72 10.24 -25.75
C CYS A 66 -2.31 8.83 -25.87
N LYS A 67 -3.64 8.68 -25.93
CA LYS A 67 -4.30 7.38 -26.15
C LYS A 67 -3.89 6.70 -27.46
N LYS A 68 -3.75 7.46 -28.54
CA LYS A 68 -3.30 6.94 -29.85
C LYS A 68 -1.87 6.40 -29.77
N HIS A 69 -1.01 7.08 -29.02
CA HIS A 69 0.42 6.78 -28.96
C HIS A 69 0.84 5.89 -27.76
N VAL A 70 -0.04 5.64 -26.80
CA VAL A 70 0.30 4.93 -25.55
C VAL A 70 0.79 3.50 -25.76
N ASN A 71 0.37 2.86 -26.86
CA ASN A 71 0.82 1.51 -27.23
C ASN A 71 2.22 1.50 -27.86
N GLN A 72 2.72 2.66 -28.31
CA GLN A 72 4.08 2.80 -28.81
C GLN A 72 5.06 3.06 -27.66
N SER A 73 4.67 3.86 -26.67
CA SER A 73 5.49 4.15 -25.49
C SER A 73 4.67 4.70 -24.34
N LEU A 74 4.97 4.25 -23.12
CA LEU A 74 4.35 4.77 -21.88
C LEU A 74 4.80 6.20 -21.53
N VAL A 75 5.83 6.75 -22.17
CA VAL A 75 6.30 8.13 -21.90
C VAL A 75 5.21 9.18 -22.14
N VAL A 76 4.23 8.90 -23.01
CA VAL A 76 3.10 9.80 -23.25
C VAL A 76 2.15 9.87 -22.05
N VAL A 77 2.12 8.82 -21.22
CA VAL A 77 1.41 8.83 -19.92
C VAL A 77 2.06 9.87 -19.01
N ASP A 78 3.39 9.89 -18.93
CA ASP A 78 4.14 10.86 -18.13
C ASP A 78 3.90 12.30 -18.60
N VAL A 79 3.82 12.53 -19.93
CA VAL A 79 3.46 13.84 -20.49
C VAL A 79 2.07 14.25 -20.02
N SER A 80 1.06 13.39 -20.21
CA SER A 80 -0.33 13.70 -19.81
C SER A 80 -0.45 13.96 -18.31
N SER A 81 0.27 13.17 -17.51
CA SER A 81 0.32 13.29 -16.05
C SER A 81 0.95 14.61 -15.62
N ALA A 82 2.13 14.94 -16.15
CA ALA A 82 2.82 16.19 -15.85
C ALA A 82 1.99 17.42 -16.22
N VAL A 83 1.25 17.37 -17.34
CA VAL A 83 0.33 18.45 -17.75
C VAL A 83 -0.83 18.57 -16.75
N LEU A 84 -1.54 17.47 -16.45
CA LEU A 84 -2.65 17.50 -15.49
C LEU A 84 -2.19 17.99 -14.11
N VAL A 85 -1.05 17.52 -13.64
CA VAL A 85 -0.43 17.94 -12.38
C VAL A 85 -0.16 19.44 -12.39
N ALA A 86 0.52 19.96 -13.41
CA ALA A 86 0.82 21.38 -13.53
C ALA A 86 -0.45 22.25 -13.56
N LEU A 87 -1.52 21.77 -14.19
CA LEU A 87 -2.80 22.47 -14.24
C LEU A 87 -3.53 22.44 -12.90
N LEU A 88 -3.57 21.30 -12.20
CA LEU A 88 -4.18 21.18 -10.87
C LEU A 88 -3.43 21.99 -9.80
N HIS A 89 -2.12 22.20 -9.99
CA HIS A 89 -1.34 23.15 -9.20
C HIS A 89 -1.69 24.62 -9.50
N HIS A 90 -2.10 24.94 -10.72
CA HIS A 90 -2.47 26.30 -11.11
C HIS A 90 -3.87 26.70 -10.64
N VAL A 91 -4.85 25.80 -10.76
CA VAL A 91 -6.26 26.14 -10.53
C VAL A 91 -6.69 26.14 -9.07
N ARG A 92 -7.82 26.78 -8.80
CA ARG A 92 -8.64 26.60 -7.59
C ARG A 92 -9.80 25.64 -7.86
N GLN A 93 -10.49 25.19 -6.81
CA GLN A 93 -11.58 24.22 -6.91
C GLN A 93 -12.69 24.71 -7.88
N GLU A 94 -13.04 25.98 -7.82
CA GLU A 94 -14.11 26.59 -8.63
C GLU A 94 -13.78 26.60 -10.13
N THR A 95 -12.48 26.73 -10.44
CA THR A 95 -11.95 26.80 -11.81
C THR A 95 -11.49 25.44 -12.33
N ALA A 96 -11.45 24.40 -11.50
CA ALA A 96 -10.92 23.09 -11.88
C ALA A 96 -11.91 22.24 -12.67
N HIS A 97 -13.21 22.56 -12.64
CA HIS A 97 -14.29 21.72 -13.17
C HIS A 97 -14.02 21.23 -14.61
N ILE A 98 -13.53 22.10 -15.49
CA ILE A 98 -13.24 21.76 -16.89
C ILE A 98 -12.17 20.66 -17.01
N LEU A 99 -11.18 20.62 -16.12
CA LEU A 99 -10.17 19.56 -16.12
C LEU A 99 -10.80 18.20 -15.79
N TYR A 100 -11.71 18.17 -14.81
CA TYR A 100 -12.44 16.96 -14.45
C TYR A 100 -13.38 16.53 -15.56
N THR A 101 -14.18 17.44 -16.12
CA THR A 101 -15.14 17.13 -17.20
C THR A 101 -14.43 16.48 -18.40
N GLU A 102 -13.41 17.14 -18.95
CA GLU A 102 -12.71 16.64 -20.14
C GLU A 102 -11.99 15.32 -19.88
N SER A 103 -11.36 15.19 -18.71
CA SER A 103 -10.67 13.97 -18.32
C SER A 103 -11.63 12.80 -18.10
N MET A 104 -12.82 13.03 -17.51
CA MET A 104 -13.84 12.00 -17.36
C MET A 104 -14.46 11.60 -18.70
N THR A 105 -14.71 12.56 -19.58
CA THR A 105 -15.15 12.28 -20.96
C THR A 105 -14.11 11.46 -21.72
N PHE A 106 -12.83 11.78 -21.53
CA PHE A 106 -11.73 10.99 -22.09
C PHE A 106 -11.74 9.55 -21.56
N VAL A 107 -11.82 9.35 -20.24
CA VAL A 107 -11.90 8.01 -19.63
C VAL A 107 -13.13 7.24 -20.14
N ASP A 108 -14.28 7.90 -20.29
CA ASP A 108 -15.49 7.31 -20.86
C ASP A 108 -15.30 6.84 -22.30
N SER A 109 -14.60 7.64 -23.11
CA SER A 109 -14.28 7.25 -24.47
C SER A 109 -13.40 5.99 -24.54
N MET A 110 -12.60 5.71 -23.51
CA MET A 110 -11.81 4.48 -23.40
C MET A 110 -12.69 3.33 -22.92
N LEU A 111 -13.48 3.54 -21.88
CA LEU A 111 -14.37 2.51 -21.34
C LEU A 111 -15.44 2.04 -22.34
N GLY A 112 -15.79 2.86 -23.34
CA GLY A 112 -16.67 2.49 -24.45
C GLY A 112 -16.04 1.58 -25.51
N GLU A 113 -14.71 1.39 -25.53
CA GLU A 113 -14.04 0.52 -26.50
C GLU A 113 -14.25 -0.95 -26.15
N LYS A 114 -14.37 -1.85 -27.14
CA LYS A 114 -14.60 -3.28 -26.86
C LYS A 114 -13.47 -3.87 -26.03
N GLU A 115 -12.24 -3.56 -26.41
CA GLU A 115 -11.00 -4.06 -25.82
C GLU A 115 -10.10 -2.87 -25.48
N LEU A 116 -9.43 -2.96 -24.33
CA LEU A 116 -8.43 -1.99 -23.89
C LEU A 116 -7.11 -2.71 -23.69
N SER A 117 -6.05 -2.16 -24.26
CA SER A 117 -4.68 -2.58 -23.94
C SER A 117 -4.29 -2.20 -22.51
N ASP A 118 -3.31 -2.92 -21.95
CA ASP A 118 -2.75 -2.61 -20.62
C ASP A 118 -2.25 -1.16 -20.52
N ASN A 119 -1.59 -0.64 -21.56
CA ASN A 119 -1.09 0.73 -21.59
C ASN A 119 -2.23 1.77 -21.57
N GLN A 120 -3.34 1.48 -22.25
CA GLN A 120 -4.54 2.31 -22.19
C GLN A 120 -5.17 2.26 -20.79
N ILE A 121 -5.21 1.09 -20.13
CA ILE A 121 -5.68 0.98 -18.74
C ILE A 121 -4.81 1.83 -17.81
N ILE A 122 -3.48 1.73 -17.94
CA ILE A 122 -2.53 2.54 -17.16
C ILE A 122 -2.76 4.04 -17.36
N LEU A 123 -2.98 4.48 -18.61
CA LEU A 123 -3.30 5.88 -18.91
C LEU A 123 -4.58 6.33 -18.21
N ALA A 124 -5.65 5.54 -18.29
CA ALA A 124 -6.93 5.86 -17.63
C ALA A 124 -6.78 5.93 -16.10
N GLN A 125 -6.05 4.98 -15.50
CA GLN A 125 -5.76 4.96 -14.06
C GLN A 125 -4.92 6.16 -13.63
N THR A 126 -3.94 6.54 -14.45
CA THR A 126 -3.07 7.71 -14.20
C THR A 126 -3.88 9.00 -14.20
N VAL A 127 -4.80 9.18 -15.16
CA VAL A 127 -5.71 10.34 -15.17
C VAL A 127 -6.53 10.40 -13.87
N ILE A 128 -7.10 9.28 -13.43
CA ILE A 128 -7.87 9.23 -12.17
C ILE A 128 -6.98 9.52 -10.95
N ARG A 129 -5.77 8.95 -10.91
CA ARG A 129 -4.79 9.17 -9.85
C ARG A 129 -4.44 10.64 -9.72
N ASP A 130 -4.16 11.31 -10.83
CA ASP A 130 -3.70 12.70 -10.81
C ASP A 130 -4.84 13.66 -10.40
N LEU A 131 -6.06 13.41 -10.89
CA LEU A 131 -7.25 14.18 -10.52
C LEU A 131 -7.64 14.05 -9.04
N SER A 132 -7.34 12.89 -8.42
CA SER A 132 -7.72 12.57 -7.04
C SER A 132 -6.63 12.89 -6.02
N GLY A 133 -5.36 12.58 -6.32
CA GLY A 133 -4.26 12.62 -5.37
C GLY A 133 -3.68 14.01 -5.12
N LEU A 134 -3.84 14.95 -6.04
CA LEU A 134 -3.17 16.25 -5.93
C LEU A 134 -3.78 17.15 -4.88
N ARG A 135 -2.91 17.80 -4.10
CA ARG A 135 -3.26 18.71 -3.00
C ARG A 135 -4.34 18.14 -2.07
N LYS A 136 -4.21 16.86 -1.71
CA LYS A 136 -5.15 16.14 -0.82
C LYS A 136 -6.60 16.23 -1.32
N GLY A 137 -6.80 16.18 -2.63
CA GLY A 137 -8.14 16.21 -3.23
C GLY A 137 -8.88 17.55 -3.10
N SER A 138 -8.23 18.63 -2.64
CA SER A 138 -8.87 19.94 -2.41
C SER A 138 -9.37 20.66 -3.67
N ARG A 139 -9.21 20.05 -4.85
CA ARG A 139 -9.74 20.53 -6.14
C ARG A 139 -10.94 19.73 -6.64
N VAL A 140 -11.23 18.60 -5.99
CA VAL A 140 -12.38 17.75 -6.33
C VAL A 140 -13.63 18.34 -5.69
N SER A 141 -14.61 18.73 -6.50
CA SER A 141 -15.94 19.16 -6.02
C SER A 141 -16.89 17.99 -5.82
N ASP A 142 -16.77 16.95 -6.65
CA ASP A 142 -17.58 15.74 -6.58
C ASP A 142 -16.70 14.50 -6.81
N TRP A 143 -16.68 13.60 -5.84
CA TRP A 143 -15.92 12.36 -5.86
C TRP A 143 -16.65 11.22 -6.54
N THR A 144 -17.98 11.30 -6.68
CA THR A 144 -18.82 10.23 -7.22
C THR A 144 -18.39 9.80 -8.62
N PRO A 145 -18.15 10.72 -9.58
CA PRO A 145 -17.66 10.35 -10.90
C PRO A 145 -16.31 9.66 -10.85
N LEU A 146 -15.36 10.15 -10.04
CA LEU A 146 -14.02 9.57 -9.94
C LEU A 146 -14.06 8.12 -9.46
N PHE A 147 -14.78 7.84 -8.36
CA PHE A 147 -14.95 6.47 -7.88
C PHE A 147 -15.70 5.59 -8.88
N GLY A 148 -16.78 6.10 -9.49
CA GLY A 148 -17.57 5.35 -10.46
C GLY A 148 -16.77 4.95 -11.71
N LYS A 149 -15.98 5.89 -12.25
CA LYS A 149 -15.08 5.59 -13.39
C LYS A 149 -13.96 4.65 -12.98
N PHE A 150 -13.38 4.83 -11.80
CA PHE A 150 -12.32 3.94 -11.34
C PHE A 150 -12.81 2.50 -11.15
N LEU A 151 -13.99 2.30 -10.55
CA LEU A 151 -14.62 0.98 -10.45
C LEU A 151 -14.88 0.36 -11.84
N SER A 152 -15.29 1.18 -12.81
CA SER A 152 -15.48 0.73 -14.19
C SER A 152 -14.16 0.34 -14.86
N ILE A 153 -13.05 1.05 -14.57
CA ILE A 153 -11.70 0.67 -14.99
C ILE A 153 -11.30 -0.66 -14.34
N LEU A 154 -11.53 -0.87 -13.05
CA LEU A 154 -11.26 -2.15 -12.37
C LEU A 154 -11.99 -3.31 -13.04
N GLY A 155 -13.24 -3.09 -13.48
CA GLY A 155 -14.02 -4.08 -14.23
C GLY A 155 -13.45 -4.45 -15.61
N ARG A 156 -12.47 -3.68 -16.12
CA ARG A 156 -11.75 -3.99 -17.37
C ARG A 156 -10.45 -4.76 -17.14
N ILE A 157 -9.97 -4.84 -15.91
CA ILE A 157 -8.74 -5.55 -15.57
C ILE A 157 -9.05 -7.04 -15.45
N THR A 158 -8.21 -7.85 -16.08
CA THR A 158 -8.34 -9.31 -16.07
C THR A 158 -7.17 -9.94 -15.32
N GLU A 159 -7.26 -11.22 -14.99
CA GLU A 159 -6.16 -11.97 -14.37
C GLU A 159 -4.92 -12.05 -15.27
N ALA A 160 -5.07 -11.82 -16.59
CA ALA A 160 -3.98 -11.80 -17.56
C ALA A 160 -3.30 -10.42 -17.70
N SER A 161 -3.79 -9.39 -16.98
CA SER A 161 -3.21 -8.06 -17.03
C SER A 161 -1.80 -8.04 -16.45
N SER A 162 -0.92 -7.22 -17.03
CA SER A 162 0.47 -7.11 -16.60
C SER A 162 0.61 -6.57 -15.19
N GLN A 163 1.76 -6.89 -14.57
CA GLN A 163 2.17 -6.37 -13.27
C GLN A 163 2.12 -4.83 -13.21
N GLN A 164 2.47 -4.15 -14.30
CA GLN A 164 2.45 -2.68 -14.36
C GLN A 164 1.03 -2.12 -14.21
N VAL A 165 0.01 -2.79 -14.77
CA VAL A 165 -1.40 -2.43 -14.56
C VAL A 165 -1.76 -2.59 -13.08
N LEU A 166 -1.33 -3.66 -12.41
CA LEU A 166 -1.63 -3.88 -10.99
C LEU A 166 -0.97 -2.82 -10.09
N ILE A 167 0.28 -2.45 -10.36
CA ILE A 167 0.97 -1.36 -9.65
C ILE A 167 0.26 -0.03 -9.86
N SER A 168 -0.09 0.30 -11.11
CA SER A 168 -0.85 1.51 -11.44
C SER A 168 -2.22 1.52 -10.74
N THR A 169 -2.90 0.37 -10.69
CA THR A 169 -4.16 0.17 -9.96
C THR A 169 -4.01 0.47 -8.47
N LEU A 170 -2.96 -0.06 -7.84
CA LEU A 170 -2.65 0.18 -6.43
C LEU A 170 -2.43 1.67 -6.17
N THR A 171 -1.57 2.33 -6.96
CA THR A 171 -1.24 3.76 -6.76
C THR A 171 -2.46 4.67 -6.95
N ALA A 172 -3.31 4.40 -7.94
CA ALA A 172 -4.55 5.14 -8.16
C ALA A 172 -5.55 4.93 -7.02
N SER A 173 -5.67 3.70 -6.51
CA SER A 173 -6.56 3.36 -5.40
C SER A 173 -6.16 4.05 -4.10
N VAL A 174 -4.85 4.02 -3.77
CA VAL A 174 -4.31 4.75 -2.61
C VAL A 174 -4.57 6.24 -2.78
N SER A 175 -4.33 6.80 -3.97
CA SER A 175 -4.54 8.23 -4.25
C SER A 175 -5.99 8.68 -4.06
N LEU A 176 -6.94 7.86 -4.50
CA LEU A 176 -8.37 8.08 -4.30
C LEU A 176 -8.73 8.05 -2.81
N LEU A 177 -8.42 6.95 -2.12
CA LEU A 177 -8.84 6.76 -0.73
C LEU A 177 -8.13 7.69 0.26
N GLN A 178 -6.87 8.07 0.00
CA GLN A 178 -6.16 8.98 0.89
C GLN A 178 -6.71 10.41 0.83
N SER A 179 -7.27 10.80 -0.32
CA SER A 179 -7.66 12.19 -0.62
C SER A 179 -9.17 12.43 -0.54
N ALA A 180 -9.97 11.38 -0.67
CA ALA A 180 -11.42 11.48 -0.68
C ALA A 180 -11.99 12.01 0.65
N ASN A 181 -13.14 12.69 0.56
CA ASN A 181 -13.89 13.05 1.75
C ASN A 181 -14.50 11.81 2.44
N PHE A 182 -14.88 11.96 3.71
CA PHE A 182 -15.40 10.86 4.53
C PHE A 182 -16.67 10.21 3.95
N GLU A 183 -17.58 11.03 3.43
CA GLU A 183 -18.85 10.57 2.84
C GLU A 183 -18.62 9.63 1.65
N SER A 184 -17.78 10.07 0.70
CA SER A 184 -17.48 9.29 -0.50
C SER A 184 -16.66 8.05 -0.15
N THR A 185 -15.72 8.16 0.78
CA THR A 185 -14.96 7.01 1.27
C THR A 185 -15.88 5.96 1.88
N THR A 186 -16.82 6.37 2.74
CA THR A 186 -17.79 5.46 3.36
C THR A 186 -18.63 4.73 2.30
N LYS A 187 -19.06 5.43 1.25
CA LYS A 187 -19.88 4.88 0.18
C LYS A 187 -19.12 3.93 -0.76
N TYR A 188 -17.89 4.28 -1.13
CA TYR A 188 -17.16 3.61 -2.21
C TYR A 188 -16.00 2.71 -1.76
N CYS A 189 -15.54 2.82 -0.51
CA CYS A 189 -14.40 2.02 -0.04
C CYS A 189 -14.70 0.52 -0.10
N SER A 190 -15.87 0.08 0.36
CA SER A 190 -16.21 -1.37 0.35
C SER A 190 -16.18 -1.98 -1.07
N PRO A 191 -16.93 -1.47 -2.06
CA PRO A 191 -16.90 -2.06 -3.41
C PRO A 191 -15.51 -1.96 -4.06
N LEU A 192 -14.79 -0.86 -3.85
CA LEU A 192 -13.44 -0.69 -4.39
C LEU A 192 -12.48 -1.74 -3.80
N VAL A 193 -12.48 -1.92 -2.49
CA VAL A 193 -11.58 -2.86 -1.81
C VAL A 193 -11.92 -4.30 -2.14
N GLN A 194 -13.19 -4.63 -2.37
CA GLN A 194 -13.60 -5.95 -2.84
C GLN A 194 -13.01 -6.27 -4.22
N GLU A 195 -13.07 -5.33 -5.16
CA GLU A 195 -12.45 -5.49 -6.48
C GLU A 195 -10.92 -5.57 -6.38
N LEU A 196 -10.29 -4.73 -5.54
CA LEU A 196 -8.84 -4.81 -5.32
C LEU A 196 -8.41 -6.13 -4.71
N TYR A 197 -9.16 -6.63 -3.73
CA TYR A 197 -8.89 -7.94 -3.11
C TYR A 197 -8.94 -9.07 -4.14
N ARG A 198 -9.87 -8.97 -5.11
CA ARG A 198 -10.00 -9.93 -6.21
C ARG A 198 -8.85 -9.81 -7.22
N LEU A 199 -8.47 -8.59 -7.60
CA LEU A 199 -7.53 -8.32 -8.69
C LEU A 199 -6.05 -8.40 -8.29
N LEU A 200 -5.70 -7.83 -7.14
CA LEU A 200 -4.31 -7.66 -6.70
C LEU A 200 -3.69 -8.96 -6.17
N GLY A 201 -4.50 -9.99 -5.94
CA GLY A 201 -4.04 -11.19 -5.25
C GLY A 201 -3.50 -10.87 -3.86
N GLN A 202 -2.62 -11.72 -3.35
CA GLN A 202 -2.14 -11.60 -1.96
C GLN A 202 -1.05 -10.54 -1.79
N GLU A 203 -0.03 -10.57 -2.66
CA GLU A 203 1.17 -9.74 -2.55
C GLU A 203 0.86 -8.24 -2.68
N TYR A 204 0.13 -7.84 -3.73
CA TYR A 204 -0.21 -6.44 -3.95
C TYR A 204 -1.30 -5.93 -3.01
N PHE A 205 -2.19 -6.79 -2.52
CA PHE A 205 -3.18 -6.39 -1.52
C PHE A 205 -2.52 -5.99 -0.19
N LEU A 206 -1.52 -6.74 0.27
CA LEU A 206 -0.75 -6.37 1.47
C LEU A 206 0.00 -5.06 1.26
N SER A 207 0.65 -4.88 0.11
CA SER A 207 1.32 -3.62 -0.26
C SER A 207 0.36 -2.41 -0.27
N PHE A 208 -0.87 -2.62 -0.76
CA PHE A 208 -1.94 -1.62 -0.70
C PHE A 208 -2.32 -1.29 0.75
N CYS A 209 -2.51 -2.30 1.60
CA CYS A 209 -2.80 -2.12 3.01
C CYS A 209 -1.68 -1.36 3.73
N GLU A 210 -0.42 -1.71 3.49
CA GLU A 210 0.74 -1.01 4.07
C GLU A 210 0.75 0.47 3.68
N SER A 211 0.52 0.78 2.40
CA SER A 211 0.45 2.15 1.91
C SER A 211 -0.67 2.92 2.61
N MET A 212 -1.83 2.30 2.79
CA MET A 212 -2.96 2.95 3.46
C MET A 212 -2.74 3.20 4.95
N VAL A 213 -2.00 2.33 5.66
CA VAL A 213 -1.59 2.58 7.06
C VAL A 213 -0.72 3.82 7.15
N GLU A 214 0.20 4.01 6.20
CA GLU A 214 1.12 5.14 6.16
C GLU A 214 0.42 6.45 5.77
N TYR A 215 -0.36 6.44 4.68
CA TYR A 215 -0.95 7.66 4.13
C TYR A 215 -2.26 8.09 4.78
N ASN A 216 -3.09 7.14 5.22
CA ASN A 216 -4.39 7.45 5.83
C ASN A 216 -4.82 6.38 6.86
N PRO A 217 -4.20 6.36 8.06
CA PRO A 217 -4.49 5.37 9.10
C PRO A 217 -5.95 5.42 9.58
N THR A 218 -6.62 6.57 9.49
CA THR A 218 -8.03 6.71 9.87
C THR A 218 -8.94 5.94 8.93
N VAL A 219 -8.77 6.11 7.60
CA VAL A 219 -9.54 5.33 6.61
C VAL A 219 -9.21 3.85 6.73
N PHE A 220 -7.93 3.51 6.94
CA PHE A 220 -7.51 2.14 7.15
C PHE A 220 -8.22 1.49 8.35
N SER A 221 -8.15 2.13 9.52
CA SER A 221 -8.81 1.70 10.75
C SER A 221 -10.31 1.50 10.55
N ASN A 222 -10.99 2.46 9.94
CA ASN A 222 -12.44 2.46 9.86
C ASN A 222 -12.99 1.49 8.80
N HIS A 223 -12.27 1.27 7.70
CA HIS A 223 -12.80 0.56 6.55
C HIS A 223 -11.96 -0.64 6.09
N LEU A 224 -10.63 -0.58 6.17
CA LEU A 224 -9.75 -1.61 5.59
C LEU A 224 -9.40 -2.73 6.56
N ILE A 225 -9.41 -2.46 7.87
CA ILE A 225 -8.92 -3.41 8.86
C ILE A 225 -9.70 -4.74 8.86
N VAL A 226 -11.00 -4.71 8.53
CA VAL A 226 -11.84 -5.91 8.42
C VAL A 226 -11.39 -6.83 7.28
N TYR A 227 -10.84 -6.27 6.20
CA TYR A 227 -10.30 -7.04 5.07
C TYR A 227 -8.96 -7.68 5.42
N VAL A 228 -8.12 -6.99 6.20
CA VAL A 228 -6.88 -7.57 6.72
C VAL A 228 -7.18 -8.70 7.72
N GLN A 229 -8.16 -8.51 8.60
CA GLN A 229 -8.63 -9.58 9.49
C GLN A 229 -9.13 -10.79 8.70
N ARG A 230 -9.88 -10.57 7.63
CA ARG A 230 -10.33 -11.65 6.72
C ARG A 230 -9.14 -12.33 6.05
N PHE A 231 -8.21 -11.55 5.50
CA PHE A 231 -7.00 -12.05 4.85
C PHE A 231 -6.20 -12.96 5.78
N ILE A 232 -5.92 -12.52 7.01
CA ILE A 232 -5.19 -13.30 8.02
C ILE A 232 -5.94 -14.59 8.38
N LYS A 233 -7.27 -14.56 8.44
CA LYS A 233 -8.08 -15.77 8.73
C LYS A 233 -8.03 -16.80 7.60
N GLU A 234 -8.03 -16.34 6.34
CA GLU A 234 -8.00 -17.18 5.15
C GLU A 234 -6.60 -17.74 4.90
N TYR A 235 -5.55 -17.01 5.28
CA TYR A 235 -4.19 -17.31 4.87
C TYR A 235 -3.38 -18.05 5.94
N ARG A 236 -3.01 -19.31 5.64
CA ARG A 236 -2.45 -20.26 6.62
C ARG A 236 -0.95 -20.56 6.48
N SER A 237 -0.36 -20.32 5.31
CA SER A 237 0.94 -20.91 4.93
C SER A 237 2.14 -19.97 5.02
N ASP A 238 2.00 -18.70 4.64
CA ASP A 238 3.12 -17.76 4.67
C ASP A 238 2.89 -16.60 5.65
N VAL A 239 3.36 -16.85 6.86
CA VAL A 239 3.37 -15.91 7.99
C VAL A 239 4.31 -14.71 7.73
N SER A 240 5.35 -14.91 6.93
CA SER A 240 6.37 -13.90 6.66
C SER A 240 5.81 -12.76 5.83
N SER A 241 4.92 -13.07 4.88
CA SER A 241 4.22 -12.07 4.06
C SER A 241 3.42 -11.05 4.89
N VAL A 242 2.82 -11.46 6.03
CA VAL A 242 2.01 -10.55 6.86
C VAL A 242 2.82 -9.84 7.96
N HIS A 243 4.05 -10.30 8.24
CA HIS A 243 4.85 -9.79 9.36
C HIS A 243 5.14 -8.29 9.25
N LEU A 244 5.52 -7.82 8.05
CA LEU A 244 5.81 -6.40 7.81
C LEU A 244 4.58 -5.52 8.06
N LEU A 245 3.41 -5.92 7.51
CA LEU A 245 2.16 -5.21 7.74
C LEU A 245 1.80 -5.18 9.23
N LEU A 246 1.91 -6.31 9.95
CA LEU A 246 1.60 -6.38 11.38
C LEU A 246 2.50 -5.45 12.22
N THR A 247 3.78 -5.39 11.90
CA THR A 247 4.73 -4.48 12.55
C THR A 247 4.35 -3.02 12.32
N LYS A 248 3.97 -2.66 11.08
CA LYS A 248 3.46 -1.31 10.77
C LYS A 248 2.18 -0.99 11.54
N LEU A 249 1.24 -1.93 11.61
CA LEU A 249 0.00 -1.77 12.37
C LEU A 249 0.25 -1.55 13.86
N GLU A 250 1.22 -2.24 14.45
CA GLU A 250 1.61 -2.03 15.84
C GLU A 250 2.13 -0.61 16.05
N SER A 251 3.06 -0.16 15.20
CA SER A 251 3.65 1.17 15.29
C SER A 251 2.61 2.29 15.11
N ALA A 252 1.55 2.02 14.35
CA ALA A 252 0.41 2.92 14.16
C ALA A 252 -0.65 2.82 15.30
N GLY A 253 -0.46 1.93 16.28
CA GLY A 253 -1.42 1.71 17.38
C GLY A 253 -2.72 1.02 16.95
N LEU A 254 -2.72 0.38 15.78
CA LEU A 254 -3.88 -0.26 15.13
C LEU A 254 -4.02 -1.75 15.48
N VAL A 255 -3.24 -2.27 16.43
CA VAL A 255 -3.34 -3.65 16.91
C VAL A 255 -4.01 -3.67 18.28
N ASN A 256 -4.89 -4.66 18.49
CA ASN A 256 -5.56 -4.90 19.76
C ASN A 256 -4.97 -6.11 20.48
N ARG A 257 -4.39 -5.87 21.66
CA ARG A 257 -3.83 -6.90 22.55
C ARG A 257 -4.73 -7.30 23.71
N THR A 258 -5.98 -6.83 23.71
CA THR A 258 -6.95 -7.20 24.74
C THR A 258 -7.75 -8.42 24.32
N SER A 259 -8.28 -9.17 25.29
CA SER A 259 -9.06 -10.38 25.04
C SER A 259 -10.39 -10.11 24.30
N GLN A 260 -10.80 -8.85 24.19
CA GLN A 260 -12.05 -8.45 23.52
C GLN A 260 -11.76 -7.61 22.29
N PRO A 261 -12.52 -7.77 21.18
CA PRO A 261 -12.32 -6.99 19.96
C PRO A 261 -12.61 -5.50 20.19
N VAL A 262 -11.69 -4.64 19.76
CA VAL A 262 -11.86 -3.18 19.76
C VAL A 262 -12.12 -2.71 18.32
N PRO A 263 -13.20 -1.95 18.06
CA PRO A 263 -13.48 -1.41 16.73
C PRO A 263 -12.30 -0.60 16.19
N GLY A 264 -12.00 -0.75 14.90
CA GLY A 264 -10.89 -0.05 14.24
C GLY A 264 -9.50 -0.60 14.54
N LYS A 265 -9.40 -1.69 15.30
CA LYS A 265 -8.12 -2.36 15.58
C LYS A 265 -8.11 -3.80 15.09
N LEU A 266 -6.92 -4.27 14.71
CA LEU A 266 -6.69 -5.64 14.32
C LEU A 266 -6.80 -6.51 15.56
N PHE A 267 -7.69 -7.49 15.53
CA PHE A 267 -7.84 -8.48 16.58
C PHE A 267 -7.63 -9.87 15.98
N THR A 268 -6.67 -10.60 16.53
CA THR A 268 -6.39 -11.98 16.15
C THR A 268 -6.82 -12.89 17.29
N ALA A 269 -7.85 -13.68 17.06
CA ALA A 269 -8.37 -14.58 18.09
C ALA A 269 -7.33 -15.68 18.43
N PRO A 270 -7.09 -15.99 19.71
CA PRO A 270 -6.09 -17.00 20.12
C PRO A 270 -6.36 -18.40 19.53
N ASP A 271 -7.63 -18.74 19.30
CA ASP A 271 -8.10 -20.02 18.77
C ASP A 271 -8.20 -20.06 17.24
N SER A 272 -7.84 -18.96 16.55
CA SER A 272 -7.89 -18.88 15.10
C SER A 272 -6.90 -19.84 14.43
N ALA A 273 -7.18 -20.21 13.17
CA ALA A 273 -6.28 -21.06 12.39
C ALA A 273 -4.88 -20.44 12.22
N PHE A 274 -4.81 -19.11 12.10
CA PHE A 274 -3.56 -18.36 12.02
C PHE A 274 -2.75 -18.48 13.31
N SER A 275 -3.36 -18.21 14.46
CA SER A 275 -2.72 -18.36 15.79
C SER A 275 -2.25 -19.80 16.04
N LYS A 276 -3.04 -20.80 15.64
CA LYS A 276 -2.65 -22.22 15.74
C LYS A 276 -1.46 -22.58 14.84
N SER A 277 -1.40 -22.02 13.63
CA SER A 277 -0.25 -22.21 12.71
C SER A 277 1.03 -21.62 13.32
N LEU A 278 0.94 -20.42 13.90
CA LEU A 278 2.06 -19.82 14.64
C LEU A 278 2.47 -20.67 15.85
N GLU A 279 1.51 -21.15 16.64
CA GLU A 279 1.78 -21.98 17.81
C GLU A 279 2.51 -23.27 17.42
N GLN A 280 2.15 -23.89 16.28
CA GLN A 280 2.86 -25.05 15.75
C GLN A 280 4.31 -24.74 15.37
N LYS A 281 4.56 -23.60 14.71
CA LYS A 281 5.93 -23.16 14.40
C LYS A 281 6.78 -22.95 15.65
N VAL A 282 6.17 -22.44 16.73
CA VAL A 282 6.85 -22.20 18.01
C VAL A 282 7.05 -23.49 18.81
N GLN A 283 6.12 -24.45 18.74
CA GLN A 283 6.25 -25.74 19.43
C GLN A 283 7.24 -26.69 18.76
N PHE A 284 7.34 -26.64 17.43
CA PHE A 284 8.19 -27.53 16.64
C PHE A 284 9.13 -26.74 15.71
N PRO A 285 10.01 -25.88 16.25
CA PRO A 285 10.91 -25.08 15.44
C PRO A 285 12.01 -25.92 14.80
N LYS A 286 12.45 -25.47 13.61
CA LYS A 286 13.67 -25.96 12.95
C LYS A 286 14.83 -25.04 13.37
N LEU A 287 15.68 -25.50 14.27
CA LEU A 287 16.80 -24.71 14.82
C LEU A 287 18.13 -24.94 14.09
N ASP A 288 18.16 -25.89 13.17
CA ASP A 288 19.33 -26.35 12.42
C ASP A 288 19.70 -25.45 11.23
N SER A 289 18.80 -24.56 10.81
CA SER A 289 18.95 -23.74 9.61
C SER A 289 18.59 -22.28 9.86
N VAL A 290 19.29 -21.36 9.18
CA VAL A 290 19.03 -19.91 9.28
C VAL A 290 17.58 -19.58 8.91
N ASN A 291 17.01 -20.24 7.91
CA ASN A 291 15.61 -20.07 7.53
C ASN A 291 14.65 -20.50 8.65
N GLY A 292 14.95 -21.61 9.34
CA GLY A 292 14.15 -22.06 10.47
C GLY A 292 14.23 -21.12 11.69
N LEU A 293 15.41 -20.54 11.95
CA LEU A 293 15.60 -19.50 12.96
C LEU A 293 14.83 -18.22 12.62
N TYR A 294 14.86 -17.81 11.34
CA TYR A 294 14.09 -16.67 10.85
C TYR A 294 12.58 -16.88 10.98
N ASP A 295 12.07 -18.04 10.56
CA ASP A 295 10.65 -18.41 10.69
C ASP A 295 10.19 -18.39 12.15
N LEU A 296 11.01 -18.91 13.06
CA LEU A 296 10.71 -18.88 14.50
C LEU A 296 10.72 -17.45 15.02
N PHE A 297 11.70 -16.64 14.63
CA PHE A 297 11.78 -15.23 15.03
C PHE A 297 10.52 -14.48 14.61
N ILE A 298 10.08 -14.62 13.37
CA ILE A 298 8.83 -14.02 12.88
C ILE A 298 7.64 -14.50 13.69
N ALA A 299 7.53 -15.80 13.97
CA ALA A 299 6.39 -16.33 14.71
C ALA A 299 6.32 -15.76 16.13
N LEU A 300 7.46 -15.70 16.84
CA LEU A 300 7.55 -15.10 18.17
C LEU A 300 7.24 -13.60 18.14
N ASP A 301 7.73 -12.89 17.13
CA ASP A 301 7.47 -11.45 16.99
C ASP A 301 5.99 -11.18 16.73
N ILE A 302 5.33 -11.97 15.87
CA ILE A 302 3.89 -11.83 15.64
C ILE A 302 3.08 -12.13 16.92
N PHE A 303 3.49 -13.09 17.74
CA PHE A 303 2.88 -13.28 19.07
C PHE A 303 3.07 -12.05 19.95
N ALA A 304 4.27 -11.46 19.99
CA ALA A 304 4.50 -10.25 20.77
C ALA A 304 3.65 -9.07 20.27
N ILE A 305 3.40 -9.02 18.96
CA ILE A 305 2.75 -7.91 18.30
C ILE A 305 1.21 -8.01 18.34
N ALA A 306 0.66 -9.11 17.84
CA ALA A 306 -0.72 -9.18 17.35
C ALA A 306 -1.55 -10.37 17.84
N VAL A 307 -0.96 -11.31 18.59
CA VAL A 307 -1.66 -12.52 19.06
C VAL A 307 -1.46 -12.73 20.55
N ILE A 308 -2.55 -12.83 21.30
CA ILE A 308 -2.46 -13.14 22.73
C ILE A 308 -2.00 -14.59 22.90
N PRO A 309 -0.89 -14.86 23.61
CA PRO A 309 -0.43 -16.22 23.87
C PRO A 309 -1.51 -17.06 24.57
N THR A 310 -1.68 -18.30 24.13
CA THR A 310 -2.54 -19.28 24.81
C THR A 310 -1.82 -19.84 26.05
N ASP A 311 -2.55 -20.30 27.06
CA ASP A 311 -1.95 -20.99 28.23
C ASP A 311 -1.06 -22.17 27.79
N LYS A 312 -1.44 -22.84 26.71
CA LYS A 312 -0.66 -23.94 26.12
C LYS A 312 0.68 -23.44 25.58
N LEU A 313 0.69 -22.31 24.88
CA LEU A 313 1.92 -21.68 24.42
C LEU A 313 2.78 -21.24 25.61
N SER A 314 2.21 -20.51 26.58
CA SER A 314 2.91 -20.04 27.78
C SER A 314 3.65 -21.17 28.51
N LYS A 315 3.00 -22.32 28.70
CA LYS A 315 3.59 -23.52 29.32
C LYS A 315 4.68 -24.19 28.48
N SER A 316 4.75 -23.91 27.19
CA SER A 316 5.76 -24.47 26.29
C SER A 316 7.00 -23.58 26.13
N LEU A 317 6.92 -22.30 26.53
CA LEU A 317 8.03 -21.34 26.41
C LEU A 317 9.31 -21.74 27.16
N PRO A 318 9.27 -22.30 28.39
CA PRO A 318 10.50 -22.73 29.08
C PRO A 318 11.26 -23.81 28.30
N LYS A 319 10.54 -24.80 27.76
CA LYS A 319 11.13 -25.87 26.93
C LYS A 319 11.71 -25.33 25.63
N LEU A 320 11.02 -24.38 25.00
CA LEU A 320 11.54 -23.73 23.80
C LEU A 320 12.82 -22.95 24.10
N LEU A 321 12.85 -22.21 25.21
CA LEU A 321 14.01 -21.44 25.64
C LEU A 321 15.22 -22.35 25.86
N GLU A 322 15.04 -23.46 26.58
CA GLU A 322 16.08 -24.47 26.78
C GLU A 322 16.61 -25.00 25.45
N ARG A 323 15.72 -25.37 24.51
CA ARG A 323 16.11 -25.83 23.17
C ARG A 323 16.88 -24.77 22.39
N ILE A 324 16.47 -23.50 22.43
CA ILE A 324 17.19 -22.41 21.75
C ILE A 324 18.61 -22.28 22.30
N ILE A 325 18.78 -22.35 23.62
CA ILE A 325 20.09 -22.21 24.27
C ILE A 325 21.01 -23.38 23.92
N LEU A 326 20.49 -24.60 23.85
CA LEU A 326 21.28 -25.81 23.62
C LEU A 326 21.51 -26.14 22.14
N GLU A 327 20.51 -25.96 21.27
CA GLU A 327 20.53 -26.46 19.90
C GLU A 327 21.04 -25.41 18.88
N VAL A 328 20.95 -24.11 19.18
CA VAL A 328 21.40 -23.07 18.25
C VAL A 328 22.92 -22.93 18.32
N ASN A 329 23.59 -23.25 17.21
CA ASN A 329 25.05 -23.20 17.07
C ASN A 329 25.63 -21.80 17.41
N GLU A 330 26.79 -21.77 18.05
CA GLU A 330 27.59 -20.56 18.33
C GLU A 330 27.86 -19.69 17.09
N SER A 331 27.96 -20.31 15.90
CA SER A 331 28.07 -19.55 14.64
C SER A 331 26.86 -18.64 14.36
N ASN A 332 25.72 -18.92 15.01
CA ASN A 332 24.45 -18.19 14.91
C ASN A 332 24.10 -17.46 16.22
N ILE A 333 25.11 -17.04 16.99
CA ILE A 333 24.92 -16.38 18.30
C ILE A 333 23.98 -15.16 18.26
N ALA A 334 23.99 -14.39 17.17
CA ALA A 334 23.08 -13.26 17.00
C ALA A 334 21.60 -13.71 16.95
N TRP A 335 21.31 -14.81 16.25
CA TRP A 335 19.97 -15.41 16.23
C TRP A 335 19.58 -15.97 17.59
N LYS A 336 20.49 -16.69 18.27
CA LYS A 336 20.28 -17.19 19.63
C LYS A 336 19.83 -16.06 20.56
N LYS A 337 20.58 -14.95 20.58
CA LYS A 337 20.27 -13.74 21.35
C LYS A 337 18.90 -13.15 21.03
N ALA A 338 18.58 -12.98 19.75
CA ALA A 338 17.32 -12.41 19.31
C ALA A 338 16.13 -13.32 19.67
N LEU A 339 16.24 -14.62 19.44
CA LEU A 339 15.21 -15.62 19.73
C LEU A 339 14.95 -15.77 21.23
N VAL A 340 16.01 -15.79 22.05
CA VAL A 340 15.85 -15.78 23.51
C VAL A 340 15.10 -14.53 23.93
N GLY A 341 15.55 -13.33 23.51
CA GLY A 341 14.89 -12.07 23.85
C GLY A 341 13.40 -12.06 23.47
N LYS A 342 13.06 -12.51 22.26
CA LYS A 342 11.65 -12.59 21.82
C LYS A 342 10.86 -13.61 22.63
N THR A 343 11.40 -14.80 22.90
CA THR A 343 10.75 -15.82 23.76
C THR A 343 10.43 -15.26 25.14
N LEU A 344 11.36 -14.52 25.76
CA LEU A 344 11.16 -13.90 27.07
C LEU A 344 10.06 -12.83 27.06
N SER A 345 9.94 -12.09 25.97
CA SER A 345 8.94 -11.02 25.84
C SER A 345 7.49 -11.50 25.83
N LEU A 346 7.26 -12.80 25.63
CA LEU A 346 5.92 -13.40 25.58
C LEU A 346 5.39 -13.86 26.95
N VAL A 347 6.23 -13.83 27.99
CA VAL A 347 5.89 -14.37 29.31
C VAL A 347 5.06 -13.36 30.10
N ASN A 348 3.87 -13.79 30.51
CA ASN A 348 2.97 -12.99 31.35
C ASN A 348 2.64 -13.66 32.69
N GLU A 349 3.00 -14.94 32.88
CA GLU A 349 2.71 -15.69 34.11
C GLU A 349 3.93 -15.72 35.06
N PRO A 350 3.78 -15.35 36.35
CA PRO A 350 4.91 -15.31 37.29
C PRO A 350 5.62 -16.65 37.49
N SER A 351 4.86 -17.76 37.52
CA SER A 351 5.44 -19.10 37.68
C SER A 351 6.32 -19.51 36.49
N VAL A 352 5.88 -19.18 35.27
CA VAL A 352 6.67 -19.42 34.05
C VAL A 352 7.88 -18.49 34.01
N ALA A 353 7.73 -17.25 34.49
CA ALA A 353 8.81 -16.29 34.54
C ALA A 353 9.96 -16.75 35.46
N ALA A 354 9.65 -17.30 36.64
CA ALA A 354 10.63 -17.83 37.57
C ALA A 354 11.44 -18.99 36.95
N GLU A 355 10.77 -19.95 36.31
CA GLU A 355 11.41 -21.08 35.63
C GLU A 355 12.37 -20.60 34.53
N MET A 356 11.93 -19.65 33.69
CA MET A 356 12.77 -19.14 32.60
C MET A 356 13.95 -18.29 33.08
N ILE A 357 13.80 -17.56 34.20
CA ILE A 357 14.93 -16.88 34.85
C ILE A 357 15.99 -17.90 35.24
N ASP A 358 15.59 -19.02 35.85
CA ASP A 358 16.53 -20.07 36.25
C ASP A 358 17.27 -20.66 35.04
N THR A 359 16.57 -20.90 33.92
CA THR A 359 17.17 -21.40 32.67
C THR A 359 18.25 -20.46 32.10
N ILE A 360 18.10 -19.13 32.23
CA ILE A 360 19.01 -18.16 31.58
C ILE A 360 20.20 -17.77 32.46
N LYS A 361 20.16 -18.02 33.78
CA LYS A 361 21.20 -17.58 34.72
C LYS A 361 22.62 -17.86 34.25
N GLU A 362 22.86 -19.06 33.72
CA GLU A 362 24.19 -19.51 33.28
C GLU A 362 24.61 -18.91 31.93
N SER A 363 23.65 -18.59 31.06
CA SER A 363 23.89 -18.01 29.73
C SER A 363 23.80 -16.48 29.71
N PHE A 364 23.48 -15.83 30.83
CA PHE A 364 23.18 -14.39 30.85
C PHE A 364 24.33 -13.53 30.33
N SER A 365 25.58 -13.82 30.74
CA SER A 365 26.74 -13.05 30.32
C SER A 365 26.95 -13.07 28.80
N GLU A 366 26.69 -14.22 28.17
CA GLU A 366 26.80 -14.42 26.73
C GLU A 366 25.73 -13.62 25.97
N LEU A 367 24.52 -13.51 26.53
CA LEU A 367 23.35 -12.91 25.88
C LEU A 367 23.20 -11.39 26.12
N SER A 368 23.84 -10.87 27.17
CA SER A 368 23.59 -9.52 27.73
C SER A 368 23.98 -8.33 26.84
N ASP A 369 24.73 -8.53 25.77
CA ASP A 369 25.11 -7.47 24.82
C ASP A 369 24.02 -7.18 23.77
N SER A 370 22.98 -8.02 23.68
CA SER A 370 21.88 -7.83 22.74
C SER A 370 20.76 -6.97 23.33
N LYS A 371 20.43 -5.88 22.65
CA LYS A 371 19.30 -5.02 23.01
C LYS A 371 17.97 -5.79 23.07
N ILE A 372 17.71 -6.66 22.09
CA ILE A 372 16.46 -7.45 22.02
C ILE A 372 16.37 -8.41 23.21
N PHE A 373 17.49 -9.00 23.61
CA PHE A 373 17.56 -9.85 24.79
C PHE A 373 17.22 -9.06 26.06
N LEU A 374 17.87 -7.91 26.26
CA LEU A 374 17.65 -7.07 27.44
C LEU A 374 16.21 -6.57 27.55
N GLU A 375 15.57 -6.20 26.44
CA GLU A 375 14.16 -5.81 26.40
C GLU A 375 13.24 -6.97 26.81
N GLY A 376 13.50 -8.18 26.27
CA GLY A 376 12.77 -9.39 26.65
C GLY A 376 12.94 -9.74 28.12
N PHE A 377 14.18 -9.69 28.64
CA PHE A 377 14.49 -9.97 30.04
C PHE A 377 13.84 -8.96 30.98
N LEU A 378 13.78 -7.68 30.60
CA LEU A 378 13.08 -6.66 31.38
C LEU A 378 11.57 -6.95 31.48
N ASN A 379 10.96 -7.41 30.38
CA ASN A 379 9.54 -7.80 30.38
C ASN A 379 9.30 -9.03 31.27
N LEU A 380 10.16 -10.06 31.16
CA LEU A 380 10.14 -11.23 32.03
C LEU A 380 10.25 -10.85 33.52
N TRP A 381 11.20 -9.97 33.84
CA TRP A 381 11.41 -9.50 35.21
C TRP A 381 10.20 -8.76 35.78
N ARG A 382 9.49 -7.99 34.95
CA ARG A 382 8.23 -7.34 35.34
C ARG A 382 7.13 -8.38 35.58
N ALA A 383 7.01 -9.39 34.72
CA ALA A 383 6.05 -10.48 34.88
C ALA A 383 6.28 -11.32 36.14
N ASN A 384 7.52 -11.47 36.59
CA ASN A 384 7.85 -12.17 37.83
C ASN A 384 7.53 -11.37 39.12
N LYS A 385 7.44 -10.04 39.02
CA LYS A 385 7.21 -9.14 40.17
C LYS A 385 5.75 -8.76 40.39
N GLY A 386 4.93 -8.84 39.35
CA GLY A 386 3.47 -8.67 39.42
C GLY A 386 2.82 -9.96 39.87
#